data_AF-A0A3M8V6A6-F1
#
_entry.id   AF-A0A3M8V6A6-F1
#
_cell.length_a   1.000
_cell.length_b   1.000
_cell.length_c   1.000
_cell.angle_alpha   90.00
_cell.angle_beta   90.00
_cell.angle_gamma   90.00
#
_symmetry.space_group_name_H-M   'P 1'
#
loop_
_entity.id
_entity.type
_entity.pdbx_description
1 polymer ?
#
loop_
_entity_poly.entity_id
_entity_poly.type
_entity_poly.pdbx_seq_one_letter_code
_entity_poly.pdbx_strand_id
1 'polypeptide(L)'
;MPNITTLLTDALAAYNISAFYDAGEGILVAHPATVSRHKALTGEHIVLVTPYTHSPGCHATAWVPDGEPDFMNIATVYEPQRGSALDDEAARCALAVAQWFTDPRPTAGAVVLDALAKYGITAREGDAGMSYEVPIGPHAPAQADSPVYLSLCDRAPGVEHVPAAHTGWVVFAHTASGEPVGDALYCTSGTVLVDCDADSAAAAACIADYLIRLTP
;
A
#
# COMPACT_ATOMS: atom_id res chain seq x y z
N MET A 1 -2.12 0.93 -32.16
CA MET A 1 -2.34 0.60 -30.73
C MET A 1 -2.02 1.85 -29.93
N PRO A 2 -2.85 2.26 -28.95
CA PRO A 2 -2.54 3.42 -28.12
C PRO A 2 -1.22 3.19 -27.36
N ASN A 3 -0.43 4.25 -27.24
CA ASN A 3 0.76 4.30 -26.39
C ASN A 3 0.30 4.28 -24.91
N ILE A 4 1.00 3.55 -24.05
CA ILE A 4 0.77 3.52 -22.59
C ILE A 4 0.74 4.92 -21.95
N THR A 5 1.50 5.89 -22.45
CA THR A 5 1.43 7.29 -22.00
C THR A 5 0.04 7.90 -22.20
N THR A 6 -0.60 7.63 -23.33
CA THR A 6 -1.98 8.09 -23.61
C THR A 6 -2.96 7.40 -22.69
N LEU A 7 -2.86 6.08 -22.53
CA LEU A 7 -3.71 5.31 -21.62
C LEU A 7 -3.60 5.82 -20.17
N LEU A 8 -2.39 6.06 -19.68
CA LEU A 8 -2.15 6.61 -18.35
C LEU A 8 -2.71 8.02 -18.20
N THR A 9 -2.52 8.89 -19.19
CA THR A 9 -3.04 10.27 -19.14
C THR A 9 -4.58 10.27 -19.07
N ASP A 10 -5.23 9.45 -19.89
CA ASP A 10 -6.69 9.31 -19.90
C ASP A 10 -7.21 8.72 -18.57
N ALA A 11 -6.53 7.69 -18.04
CA ALA A 11 -6.88 7.07 -16.77
C ALA A 11 -6.70 8.02 -15.57
N LEU A 12 -5.62 8.81 -15.53
CA LEU A 12 -5.37 9.83 -14.50
C LEU A 12 -6.43 10.94 -14.56
N ALA A 13 -6.80 11.38 -15.77
CA ALA A 13 -7.83 12.40 -15.94
C ALA A 13 -9.20 11.94 -15.41
N ALA A 14 -9.54 10.65 -15.48
CA ALA A 14 -10.77 10.10 -14.92
C ALA A 14 -10.86 10.26 -13.38
N TYR A 15 -9.72 10.40 -12.69
CA TYR A 15 -9.62 10.68 -11.26
C TYR A 15 -9.32 12.15 -10.93
N ASN A 16 -9.48 13.07 -11.91
CA ASN A 16 -9.13 14.49 -11.75
C ASN A 16 -7.65 14.70 -11.34
N ILE A 17 -6.76 13.84 -11.84
CA ILE A 17 -5.31 14.00 -11.72
C ILE A 17 -4.77 14.55 -13.03
N SER A 18 -3.99 15.63 -12.93
CA SER A 18 -3.32 16.22 -14.09
C SER A 18 -1.97 15.57 -14.30
N ALA A 19 -1.55 15.44 -15.55
CA ALA A 19 -0.24 14.91 -15.89
C ALA A 19 0.36 15.65 -17.10
N PHE A 20 1.69 15.71 -17.16
CA PHE A 20 2.41 16.19 -18.33
C PHE A 20 3.64 15.32 -18.61
N TYR A 21 3.98 15.18 -19.88
CA TYR A 21 5.15 14.43 -20.32
C TYR A 21 6.39 15.32 -20.30
N ASP A 22 7.45 14.85 -19.65
CA ASP A 22 8.79 15.42 -19.75
C ASP A 22 9.58 14.63 -20.79
N ALA A 23 9.82 15.26 -21.94
CA ALA A 23 10.54 14.63 -23.05
C ALA A 23 12.06 14.54 -22.82
N GLY A 24 12.62 15.33 -21.91
CA GLY A 24 14.04 15.27 -21.57
C GLY A 24 14.37 14.01 -20.77
N GLU A 25 13.51 13.69 -19.80
CA GLU A 25 13.66 12.51 -18.94
C GLU A 25 12.89 11.28 -19.46
N GLY A 26 11.97 11.47 -20.41
CA GLY A 26 11.13 10.39 -20.94
C GLY A 26 10.09 9.89 -19.95
N ILE A 27 9.69 10.71 -18.97
CA ILE A 27 8.77 10.36 -17.87
C ILE A 27 7.45 11.12 -17.97
N LEU A 28 6.42 10.59 -17.34
CA LEU A 28 5.16 11.31 -17.12
C LEU A 28 5.10 11.77 -15.67
N VAL A 29 4.84 13.06 -15.44
CA VAL A 29 4.71 13.64 -14.10
C VAL A 29 3.24 13.87 -13.80
N ALA A 30 2.71 13.24 -12.77
CA ALA A 30 1.35 13.43 -12.28
C ALA A 30 1.32 14.30 -11.01
N HIS A 31 0.29 15.13 -10.91
CA HIS A 31 0.09 16.07 -9.81
C HIS A 31 -1.42 16.35 -9.60
N PRO A 32 -1.83 16.86 -8.42
CA PRO A 32 -3.21 17.27 -8.22
C PRO A 32 -3.65 18.28 -9.27
N ALA A 33 -4.86 18.16 -9.81
CA ALA A 33 -5.36 19.08 -10.84
C ALA A 33 -5.52 20.53 -10.35
N THR A 34 -5.58 20.73 -9.04
CA THR A 34 -5.56 22.06 -8.41
C THR A 34 -4.20 22.75 -8.49
N VAL A 35 -3.13 22.02 -8.78
CA VAL A 35 -1.77 22.52 -8.94
C VAL A 35 -1.48 22.75 -10.41
N SER A 36 -1.04 23.97 -10.77
CA SER A 36 -0.62 24.26 -12.14
C SER A 36 0.66 23.51 -12.51
N ARG A 37 0.84 23.15 -13.79
CA ARG A 37 2.06 22.50 -14.31
C ARG A 37 3.37 23.15 -13.83
N HIS A 38 3.47 24.49 -13.83
CA HIS A 38 4.70 25.19 -13.41
C HIS A 38 5.04 25.01 -11.92
N LYS A 39 4.04 24.67 -11.10
CA LYS A 39 4.18 24.44 -9.65
C LYS A 39 4.19 22.95 -9.29
N ALA A 40 4.01 22.05 -10.26
CA ALA A 40 3.95 20.62 -9.99
C ALA A 40 5.25 20.10 -9.36
N LEU A 41 6.39 20.62 -9.81
CA LEU A 41 7.72 20.24 -9.31
C LEU A 41 8.15 21.03 -8.07
N THR A 42 7.35 21.98 -7.58
CA THR A 42 7.68 22.74 -6.34
C THR A 42 7.08 22.09 -5.09
N GLY A 43 6.44 20.92 -5.24
CA GLY A 43 5.82 20.18 -4.16
C GLY A 43 5.82 18.68 -4.45
N GLU A 44 5.03 17.94 -3.69
CA GLU A 44 4.86 16.51 -3.88
C GLU A 44 4.24 16.20 -5.25
N HIS A 45 4.87 15.29 -5.98
CA HIS A 45 4.44 14.84 -7.29
C HIS A 45 4.75 13.36 -7.49
N ILE A 46 4.09 12.74 -8.47
CA ILE A 46 4.35 11.36 -8.84
C ILE A 46 5.06 11.32 -10.18
N VAL A 47 6.16 10.58 -10.24
CA VAL A 47 6.84 10.22 -11.47
C VAL A 47 6.36 8.84 -11.91
N LEU A 48 5.83 8.77 -13.13
CA LEU A 48 5.42 7.55 -13.80
C LEU A 48 6.43 7.20 -14.88
N VAL A 49 7.06 6.04 -14.73
CA VAL A 49 8.01 5.49 -15.71
C VAL A 49 7.34 4.35 -16.45
N THR A 50 7.32 4.44 -17.77
CA THR A 50 6.89 3.37 -18.66
C THR A 50 8.14 2.58 -19.09
N PRO A 51 8.26 1.28 -18.80
CA PRO A 51 9.50 0.54 -19.05
C PRO A 51 9.89 0.55 -20.52
N TYR A 52 11.18 0.77 -20.78
CA TYR A 52 11.69 0.95 -22.14
C TYR A 52 11.76 -0.34 -22.97
N THR A 53 11.87 -1.54 -22.38
CA THR A 53 12.21 -2.73 -23.20
C THR A 53 11.75 -4.12 -22.76
N HIS A 54 11.46 -4.43 -21.48
CA HIS A 54 11.31 -5.86 -21.07
C HIS A 54 10.16 -6.21 -20.11
N SER A 55 9.31 -5.26 -19.71
CA SER A 55 8.02 -5.58 -19.10
C SER A 55 7.01 -4.50 -19.47
N PRO A 56 5.91 -4.82 -20.17
CA PRO A 56 4.80 -3.89 -20.28
C PRO A 56 4.31 -3.60 -18.85
N GLY A 57 4.20 -2.32 -18.49
CA GLY A 57 3.87 -1.92 -17.13
C GLY A 57 3.95 -0.42 -16.92
N CYS A 58 3.51 0.02 -15.74
CA CYS A 58 3.80 1.36 -15.25
C CYS A 58 4.38 1.26 -13.84
N HIS A 59 5.43 2.02 -13.56
CA HIS A 59 5.94 2.20 -12.20
C HIS A 59 5.68 3.64 -11.78
N ALA A 60 5.10 3.83 -10.60
CA ALA A 60 4.80 5.14 -10.05
C ALA A 60 5.51 5.35 -8.71
N THR A 61 6.21 6.47 -8.58
CA THR A 61 6.97 6.83 -7.38
C THR A 61 6.66 8.25 -6.96
N ALA A 62 6.56 8.48 -5.66
CA ALA A 62 6.33 9.79 -5.09
C ALA A 62 7.65 10.50 -4.78
N TRP A 63 7.69 11.79 -5.10
CA TRP A 63 8.88 12.63 -4.97
C TRP A 63 8.53 13.98 -4.35
N VAL A 64 9.49 14.55 -3.62
CA VAL A 64 9.45 15.93 -3.11
C VAL A 64 10.75 16.66 -3.46
N PRO A 65 10.75 18.00 -3.56
CA PRO A 65 11.99 18.77 -3.74
C PRO A 65 12.93 18.60 -2.54
N ASP A 66 14.22 18.42 -2.80
CA ASP A 66 15.29 18.28 -1.79
C ASP A 66 16.41 19.31 -2.03
N GLY A 67 16.02 20.58 -2.15
CA GLY A 67 16.87 21.67 -2.63
C GLY A 67 16.89 21.74 -4.16
N GLU A 68 16.97 22.94 -4.75
CA GLU A 68 16.99 23.03 -6.22
C GLU A 68 18.36 22.65 -6.78
N PRO A 69 18.47 21.77 -7.80
CA PRO A 69 17.39 21.14 -8.59
C PRO A 69 17.08 19.68 -8.19
N ASP A 70 17.46 19.26 -7.00
CA ASP A 70 17.41 17.88 -6.54
C ASP A 70 16.01 17.48 -6.03
N PHE A 71 15.70 16.19 -6.17
CA PHE A 71 14.45 15.60 -5.71
C PHE A 71 14.75 14.35 -4.89
N MET A 72 13.95 14.12 -3.87
CA MET A 72 14.03 12.93 -3.03
C MET A 72 12.80 12.04 -3.29
N ASN A 73 13.05 10.77 -3.56
CA ASN A 73 12.03 9.75 -3.59
C ASN A 73 11.55 9.48 -2.17
N ILE A 74 10.25 9.52 -1.94
CA ILE A 74 9.66 9.30 -0.61
C ILE A 74 8.87 8.01 -0.50
N ALA A 75 8.41 7.45 -1.63
CA ALA A 75 7.68 6.18 -1.65
C ALA A 75 7.53 5.60 -3.06
N THR A 76 7.34 4.28 -3.11
CA THR A 76 6.73 3.61 -4.24
C THR A 76 5.21 3.70 -4.12
N VAL A 77 4.53 4.22 -5.14
CA VAL A 77 3.06 4.35 -5.19
C VAL A 77 2.43 3.17 -5.92
N TYR A 78 3.10 2.66 -6.96
CA TYR A 78 2.60 1.55 -7.75
C TYR A 78 3.74 0.76 -8.41
N GLU A 79 3.64 -0.56 -8.36
CA GLU A 79 4.54 -1.47 -9.09
C GLU A 79 3.79 -2.27 -10.16
N PRO A 80 4.43 -2.48 -11.32
CA PRO A 80 3.75 -3.08 -12.44
C PRO A 80 3.44 -4.56 -12.24
N GLN A 81 2.26 -4.97 -12.70
CA GLN A 81 1.79 -6.34 -12.57
C GLN A 81 2.17 -7.17 -13.79
N ARG A 82 2.91 -8.26 -13.57
CA ARG A 82 3.33 -9.16 -14.67
C ARG A 82 2.10 -9.78 -15.35
N GLY A 83 2.07 -9.70 -16.68
CA GLY A 83 1.06 -10.37 -17.51
C GLY A 83 -0.31 -9.68 -17.58
N SER A 84 -0.44 -8.46 -17.03
CA SER A 84 -1.67 -7.66 -17.17
C SER A 84 -1.79 -7.00 -18.53
N ALA A 85 -3.03 -6.78 -18.97
CA ALA A 85 -3.32 -5.93 -20.12
C ALA A 85 -2.95 -4.46 -19.80
N LEU A 86 -2.51 -3.70 -20.82
CA LEU A 86 -1.98 -2.34 -20.65
C LEU A 86 -3.02 -1.33 -20.14
N ASP A 87 -4.29 -1.52 -20.51
CA ASP A 87 -5.43 -0.71 -20.08
C ASP A 87 -5.77 -0.97 -18.61
N ASP A 88 -5.87 -2.23 -18.20
CA ASP A 88 -6.07 -2.61 -16.78
C ASP A 88 -4.93 -2.09 -15.91
N GLU A 89 -3.70 -2.17 -16.42
CA GLU A 89 -2.50 -1.67 -15.76
C GLU A 89 -2.51 -0.16 -15.59
N ALA A 90 -2.88 0.59 -16.64
CA ALA A 90 -3.01 2.04 -16.58
C ALA A 90 -4.11 2.46 -15.59
N ALA A 91 -5.23 1.75 -15.57
CA ALA A 91 -6.35 2.03 -14.65
C ALA A 91 -5.96 1.82 -13.18
N ARG A 92 -5.26 0.72 -12.85
CA ARG A 92 -4.79 0.47 -11.48
C ARG A 92 -3.71 1.46 -11.04
N CYS A 93 -2.77 1.77 -11.91
CA CYS A 93 -1.74 2.78 -11.61
C CYS A 93 -2.40 4.14 -11.34
N ALA A 94 -3.33 4.57 -12.18
CA ALA A 94 -4.06 5.83 -11.98
C ALA A 94 -4.86 5.85 -10.68
N LEU A 95 -5.49 4.74 -10.29
CA LEU A 95 -6.18 4.61 -9.01
C LEU A 95 -5.21 4.76 -7.83
N ALA A 96 -4.05 4.12 -7.87
CA ALA A 96 -3.03 4.24 -6.81
C ALA A 96 -2.52 5.68 -6.68
N VAL A 97 -2.26 6.36 -7.80
CA VAL A 97 -1.89 7.78 -7.82
C VAL A 97 -3.00 8.67 -7.27
N ALA A 98 -4.26 8.38 -7.60
CA ALA A 98 -5.40 9.14 -7.07
C ALA A 98 -5.51 8.99 -5.54
N GLN A 99 -5.42 7.76 -5.03
CA GLN A 99 -5.43 7.49 -3.58
C GLN A 99 -4.28 8.19 -2.87
N TRP A 100 -3.08 8.22 -3.47
CA TRP A 100 -1.92 8.90 -2.90
C TRP A 100 -2.16 10.39 -2.64
N PHE A 101 -2.89 11.07 -3.52
CA PHE A 101 -3.21 12.49 -3.42
C PHE A 101 -4.47 12.82 -2.60
N THR A 102 -5.15 11.83 -2.01
CA THR A 102 -6.28 12.09 -1.11
C THR A 102 -5.81 12.59 0.27
N ASP A 103 -6.63 13.41 0.93
CA ASP A 103 -6.38 13.95 2.26
C ASP A 103 -7.61 13.73 3.18
N PRO A 104 -7.49 12.95 4.27
CA PRO A 104 -6.29 12.20 4.67
C PRO A 104 -5.98 11.05 3.71
N ARG A 105 -4.70 10.78 3.48
CA ARG A 105 -4.26 9.64 2.66
C ARG A 105 -4.67 8.32 3.35
N PRO A 106 -5.48 7.47 2.71
CA PRO A 106 -5.81 6.16 3.27
C PRO A 106 -4.56 5.27 3.23
N THR A 107 -4.40 4.44 4.25
CA THR A 107 -3.36 3.42 4.28
C THR A 107 -4.01 2.04 4.29
N ALA A 108 -3.35 1.05 3.69
CA ALA A 108 -3.75 -0.35 3.81
C ALA A 108 -3.85 -0.75 5.30
N GLY A 109 -2.97 -0.18 6.13
CA GLY A 109 -3.01 -0.34 7.58
C GLY A 109 -4.32 0.12 8.22
N ALA A 110 -4.81 1.30 7.86
CA ALA A 110 -6.10 1.80 8.35
C ALA A 110 -7.25 0.89 7.92
N VAL A 111 -7.23 0.38 6.68
CA VAL A 111 -8.24 -0.55 6.16
C VAL A 111 -8.28 -1.83 7.00
N VAL A 112 -7.12 -2.41 7.35
CA VAL A 112 -7.10 -3.63 8.17
C VAL A 112 -7.45 -3.38 9.64
N LEU A 113 -7.08 -2.23 10.21
CA LEU A 113 -7.52 -1.83 11.55
C LEU A 113 -9.06 -1.68 11.63
N ASP A 114 -9.68 -1.06 10.62
CA ASP A 114 -11.14 -0.96 10.52
C ASP A 114 -11.79 -2.35 10.38
N ALA A 115 -11.17 -3.27 9.64
CA ALA A 115 -11.63 -4.64 9.53
C ALA A 115 -11.54 -5.41 10.87
N LEU A 116 -10.44 -5.26 11.61
CA LEU A 116 -10.25 -5.83 12.95
C LEU A 116 -11.26 -5.29 13.96
N ALA A 117 -11.53 -3.98 13.92
CA ALA A 117 -12.47 -3.32 14.82
C ALA A 117 -13.91 -3.88 14.70
N LYS A 118 -14.31 -4.36 13.51
CA LYS A 118 -15.62 -5.04 13.30
C LYS A 118 -15.77 -6.31 14.13
N TYR A 119 -14.67 -6.96 14.51
CA TYR A 119 -14.63 -8.12 15.40
C TYR A 119 -14.33 -7.76 16.86
N GLY A 120 -14.26 -6.47 17.20
CA GLY A 120 -13.86 -6.00 18.53
C GLY A 120 -12.38 -6.22 18.84
N ILE A 121 -11.55 -6.47 17.82
CA ILE A 121 -10.11 -6.69 17.98
C ILE A 121 -9.40 -5.35 17.89
N THR A 122 -8.57 -5.06 18.89
CA THR A 122 -7.67 -3.90 18.88
C THR A 122 -6.25 -4.37 18.61
N ALA A 123 -5.62 -3.81 17.60
CA ALA A 123 -4.19 -3.98 17.36
C ALA A 123 -3.41 -2.73 17.83
N ARG A 124 -2.13 -2.90 18.11
CA ARG A 124 -1.18 -1.81 18.35
C ARG A 124 -0.18 -1.76 17.21
N GLU A 125 0.45 -0.62 16.99
CA GLU A 125 1.63 -0.57 16.13
C GLU A 125 2.74 -1.44 16.73
N GLY A 126 3.33 -2.28 15.89
CA GLY A 126 4.51 -3.05 16.23
C GLY A 126 5.78 -2.21 16.13
N ASP A 127 6.92 -2.87 16.36
CA ASP A 127 8.21 -2.18 16.28
C ASP A 127 8.44 -1.59 14.88
N ALA A 128 8.88 -0.32 14.87
CA ALA A 128 9.20 0.48 13.68
C ALA A 128 8.02 0.83 12.74
N GLY A 129 6.76 0.65 13.15
CA GLY A 129 5.59 1.05 12.35
C GLY A 129 5.37 0.20 11.09
N MET A 130 6.05 -0.94 10.99
CA MET A 130 6.04 -1.80 9.80
C MET A 130 4.97 -2.90 9.87
N SER A 131 4.34 -3.06 11.04
CA SER A 131 3.35 -4.09 11.32
C SER A 131 2.39 -3.63 12.42
N TYR A 132 1.29 -4.36 12.57
CA TYR A 132 0.45 -4.30 13.74
C TYR A 132 0.58 -5.57 14.58
N GLU A 133 0.35 -5.43 15.87
CA GLU A 133 0.37 -6.53 16.82
C GLU A 133 -0.99 -6.66 17.52
N VAL A 134 -1.53 -7.87 17.52
CA VAL A 134 -2.78 -8.23 18.22
C VAL A 134 -2.41 -9.08 19.45
N PRO A 135 -2.66 -8.60 20.68
CA PRO A 135 -2.40 -9.37 21.88
C PRO A 135 -3.28 -10.64 21.95
N ILE A 136 -2.71 -11.75 22.42
CA ILE A 136 -3.45 -12.98 22.68
C ILE A 136 -3.72 -13.10 24.19
N GLY A 137 -4.95 -12.83 24.64
CA GLY A 137 -5.36 -13.06 26.02
C GLY A 137 -6.59 -12.24 26.46
N PRO A 138 -7.37 -12.70 27.47
CA PRO A 138 -8.69 -12.17 27.78
C PRO A 138 -8.70 -10.75 28.39
N HIS A 139 -7.57 -10.25 28.88
CA HIS A 139 -7.47 -8.96 29.58
C HIS A 139 -6.11 -8.30 29.46
N ALA A 140 -5.41 -8.39 28.33
CA ALA A 140 -4.20 -7.59 28.18
C ALA A 140 -4.60 -6.12 27.88
N PRO A 141 -4.48 -5.16 28.84
CA PRO A 141 -4.31 -3.77 28.42
C PRO A 141 -3.08 -3.70 27.51
N ALA A 142 -2.95 -2.63 26.72
CA ALA A 142 -1.86 -2.40 25.77
C ALA A 142 -0.42 -2.42 26.36
N GLN A 143 -0.22 -2.87 27.59
CA GLN A 143 1.08 -3.02 28.25
C GLN A 143 1.73 -4.38 27.91
N ALA A 144 2.61 -4.31 26.90
CA ALA A 144 3.92 -4.93 26.68
C ALA A 144 4.27 -6.39 27.04
N ASP A 145 3.57 -7.10 27.93
CA ASP A 145 4.04 -8.42 28.42
C ASP A 145 3.07 -9.58 28.10
N SER A 146 2.38 -9.52 26.95
CA SER A 146 1.66 -10.71 26.47
C SER A 146 2.69 -11.76 26.05
N PRO A 147 2.68 -12.98 26.62
CA PRO A 147 3.68 -14.02 26.33
C PRO A 147 3.67 -14.46 24.87
N VAL A 148 2.57 -14.19 24.16
CA VAL A 148 2.37 -14.45 22.73
C VAL A 148 1.49 -13.32 22.15
N TYR A 149 1.76 -12.91 20.92
CA TYR A 149 0.94 -11.96 20.15
C TYR A 149 0.87 -12.40 18.69
N LEU A 150 -0.05 -11.83 17.92
CA LEU A 150 -0.09 -11.99 16.47
C LEU A 150 0.53 -10.76 15.82
N SER A 151 1.47 -10.94 14.90
CA SER A 151 1.92 -9.88 14.02
C SER A 151 1.09 -9.90 12.74
N LEU A 152 0.78 -8.73 12.21
CA LEU A 152 0.04 -8.52 10.97
C LEU A 152 0.78 -7.47 10.14
N CYS A 153 1.23 -7.84 8.95
CA CYS A 153 1.92 -6.93 8.02
C CYS A 153 1.61 -7.25 6.56
N ASP A 154 1.82 -6.29 5.67
CA ASP A 154 1.90 -6.51 4.23
C ASP A 154 3.37 -6.73 3.83
N ARG A 155 3.61 -7.26 2.63
CA ARG A 155 4.94 -7.52 2.09
C ARG A 155 5.66 -6.20 1.73
N ALA A 156 6.97 -6.16 2.03
CA ALA A 156 7.87 -5.00 1.96
C ALA A 156 7.64 -4.00 3.11
N PRO A 157 8.01 -4.48 4.32
CA PRO A 157 7.14 -4.58 5.48
C PRO A 157 6.55 -3.20 5.80
N GLY A 158 5.31 -2.93 5.41
CA GLY A 158 4.78 -1.60 5.62
C GLY A 158 3.28 -1.61 5.54
N VAL A 159 2.64 -1.05 6.55
CA VAL A 159 1.18 -0.83 6.57
C VAL A 159 0.82 0.57 6.04
N GLU A 160 1.81 1.42 5.80
CA GLU A 160 1.66 2.84 5.45
C GLU A 160 1.58 3.14 3.94
N HIS A 161 1.33 2.13 3.11
CA HIS A 161 1.15 2.32 1.67
C HIS A 161 -0.34 2.47 1.32
N VAL A 162 -0.64 2.99 0.13
CA VAL A 162 -2.03 3.18 -0.34
C VAL A 162 -2.71 1.82 -0.62
N PRO A 163 -4.03 1.66 -0.37
CA PRO A 163 -4.71 0.38 -0.56
C PRO A 163 -4.56 -0.25 -1.95
N ALA A 164 -4.46 0.54 -3.02
CA ALA A 164 -4.26 0.02 -4.39
C ALA A 164 -2.87 -0.59 -4.64
N ALA A 165 -1.90 -0.37 -3.73
CA ALA A 165 -0.57 -0.99 -3.78
C ALA A 165 -0.48 -2.26 -2.91
N HIS A 166 -1.58 -2.68 -2.30
CA HIS A 166 -1.63 -3.80 -1.38
C HIS A 166 -1.33 -5.14 -2.08
N THR A 167 -0.40 -5.92 -1.50
CA THR A 167 0.05 -7.20 -2.08
C THR A 167 -0.27 -8.43 -1.24
N GLY A 168 -1.01 -8.24 -0.15
CA GLY A 168 -1.59 -9.28 0.68
C GLY A 168 -1.04 -9.31 2.10
N TRP A 169 -1.91 -9.60 3.06
CA TRP A 169 -1.55 -9.70 4.46
C TRP A 169 -0.81 -10.99 4.79
N VAL A 170 0.05 -10.91 5.80
CA VAL A 170 0.64 -12.05 6.50
C VAL A 170 0.38 -11.92 7.98
N VAL A 171 -0.08 -13.00 8.59
CA VAL A 171 -0.31 -13.10 10.04
C VAL A 171 0.53 -14.22 10.62
N PHE A 172 1.40 -13.88 11.57
CA PHE A 172 2.17 -14.86 12.34
C PHE A 172 1.83 -14.77 13.81
N ALA A 173 1.85 -15.90 14.52
CA ALA A 173 1.97 -15.87 15.97
C ALA A 173 3.45 -15.68 16.36
N HIS A 174 3.72 -14.85 17.35
CA HIS A 174 5.06 -14.60 17.88
C HIS A 174 5.08 -14.84 19.39
N THR A 175 6.20 -15.35 19.90
CA THR A 175 6.48 -15.36 21.35
C THR A 175 6.71 -13.94 21.86
N ALA A 176 6.75 -13.75 23.18
CA ALA A 176 7.13 -12.47 23.79
C ALA A 176 8.52 -11.96 23.39
N SER A 177 9.42 -12.83 22.90
CA SER A 177 10.74 -12.41 22.40
C SER A 177 10.70 -11.98 20.92
N GLY A 178 9.54 -11.98 20.28
CA GLY A 178 9.37 -11.67 18.86
C GLY A 178 9.70 -12.82 17.91
N GLU A 179 9.93 -14.04 18.42
CA GLU A 179 10.21 -15.20 17.56
C GLU A 179 8.91 -15.77 16.99
N PRO A 180 8.82 -16.03 15.68
CA PRO A 180 7.62 -16.62 15.09
C PRO A 180 7.39 -18.05 15.61
N VAL A 181 6.12 -18.39 15.82
CA VAL A 181 5.65 -19.69 16.32
C VAL A 181 4.98 -20.45 15.19
N GLY A 182 5.73 -21.35 14.55
CA GLY A 182 5.22 -22.18 13.47
C GLY A 182 5.03 -21.42 12.16
N ASP A 183 4.12 -21.92 11.32
CA ASP A 183 3.78 -21.31 10.04
C ASP A 183 2.83 -20.11 10.19
N ALA A 184 2.71 -19.30 9.14
CA ALA A 184 1.74 -18.21 9.10
C ALA A 184 0.31 -18.73 9.29
N LEU A 185 -0.47 -18.04 10.13
CA LEU A 185 -1.90 -18.32 10.32
C LEU A 185 -2.72 -17.90 9.10
N TYR A 186 -2.29 -16.82 8.45
CA TYR A 186 -2.88 -16.29 7.25
C TYR A 186 -1.76 -15.77 6.35
N CYS A 187 -1.83 -16.07 5.05
CA CYS A 187 -0.88 -15.55 4.08
C CYS A 187 -1.53 -15.50 2.70
N THR A 188 -1.80 -14.30 2.24
CA THR A 188 -2.12 -14.00 0.83
C THR A 188 -1.02 -13.20 0.16
N SER A 189 0.01 -12.80 0.93
CA SER A 189 1.14 -12.03 0.41
C SER A 189 1.77 -12.71 -0.81
N GLY A 190 1.96 -11.91 -1.86
CA GLY A 190 2.44 -12.38 -3.14
C GLY A 190 3.27 -11.35 -3.86
N THR A 191 3.39 -11.51 -5.18
CA THR A 191 3.90 -10.48 -6.08
C THR A 191 2.76 -9.85 -6.88
N VAL A 192 1.52 -10.11 -6.48
CA VAL A 192 0.31 -9.73 -7.21
C VAL A 192 -0.52 -8.84 -6.30
N LEU A 193 -1.08 -7.78 -6.85
CA LEU A 193 -2.01 -6.93 -6.12
C LEU A 193 -3.25 -7.73 -5.73
N VAL A 194 -3.72 -7.52 -4.50
CA VAL A 194 -4.97 -8.09 -4.01
C VAL A 194 -5.89 -6.97 -3.56
N ASP A 195 -7.20 -7.24 -3.60
CA ASP A 195 -8.20 -6.29 -3.12
C ASP A 195 -8.00 -6.09 -1.61
N CYS A 196 -7.53 -4.89 -1.22
CA CYS A 196 -7.19 -4.58 0.16
C CYS A 196 -8.38 -4.72 1.11
N ASP A 197 -9.57 -4.28 0.72
CA ASP A 197 -10.76 -4.40 1.57
C ASP A 197 -11.13 -5.86 1.80
N ALA A 198 -11.13 -6.66 0.74
CA ALA A 198 -11.47 -8.08 0.82
C ALA A 198 -10.42 -8.88 1.60
N ASP A 199 -9.13 -8.62 1.36
CA ASP A 199 -8.01 -9.29 2.01
C ASP A 199 -7.94 -8.91 3.49
N SER A 200 -8.10 -7.61 3.83
CA SER A 200 -8.20 -7.14 5.22
C SER A 200 -9.37 -7.77 5.96
N ALA A 201 -10.54 -7.91 5.32
CA ALA A 201 -11.68 -8.57 5.92
C ALA A 201 -11.41 -10.06 6.20
N ALA A 202 -10.74 -10.76 5.28
CA ALA A 202 -10.38 -12.16 5.42
C ALA A 202 -9.29 -12.38 6.50
N ALA A 203 -8.28 -11.51 6.56
CA ALA A 203 -7.26 -11.52 7.61
C ALA A 203 -7.89 -11.30 8.99
N ALA A 204 -8.77 -10.29 9.13
CA ALA A 204 -9.47 -10.02 10.38
C ALA A 204 -10.36 -11.20 10.83
N ALA A 205 -11.07 -11.84 9.91
CA ALA A 205 -11.87 -13.04 10.19
C ALA A 205 -10.98 -14.20 10.68
N CYS A 206 -9.83 -14.43 10.02
CA CYS A 206 -8.87 -15.45 10.43
C CYS A 206 -8.35 -15.22 11.85
N ILE A 207 -8.00 -13.98 12.18
CA ILE A 207 -7.54 -13.59 13.52
C ILE A 207 -8.64 -13.82 14.56
N ALA A 208 -9.88 -13.40 14.27
CA ALA A 208 -11.02 -13.59 15.17
C ALA A 208 -11.26 -15.08 15.47
N ASP A 209 -11.29 -15.92 14.43
CA ASP A 209 -11.43 -17.37 14.56
C ASP A 209 -10.32 -18.00 15.40
N TYR A 210 -9.08 -17.53 15.22
CA TYR A 210 -7.94 -18.00 16.00
C TYR A 210 -8.08 -17.64 17.48
N LEU A 211 -8.44 -16.39 17.79
CA LEU A 211 -8.61 -15.92 19.17
C LEU A 211 -9.76 -16.67 19.89
N ILE A 212 -10.87 -16.92 19.21
CA ILE A 212 -12.01 -17.69 19.77
C ILE A 212 -11.58 -19.10 20.20
N ARG A 213 -10.70 -19.76 19.42
CA ARG A 213 -10.21 -21.12 19.75
C ARG A 213 -9.28 -21.16 20.97
N LEU A 214 -8.73 -20.01 21.37
CA LEU A 214 -7.83 -19.88 22.52
C LEU A 214 -8.55 -19.54 23.82
N THR A 215 -9.80 -19.07 23.74
CA THR A 215 -10.65 -18.81 24.91
C THR A 215 -11.60 -20.00 25.12
N PRO A 216 -11.31 -20.91 26.09
CA PRO A 216 -12.15 -22.08 26.36
C PRO A 216 -13.53 -21.74 26.93
#